data_AF-A0A813E0R4-F1
#
_entry.id   AF-A0A813E0R4-F1
#
_cell.length_a   1.000
_cell.length_b   1.000
_cell.length_c   1.000
_cell.angle_alpha   90.00
_cell.angle_beta   90.00
_cell.angle_gamma   90.00
#
_symmetry.space_group_name_H-M   'P 1'
#
loop_
_entity.id
_entity.type
_entity.pdbx_description
1 polymer ?
#
loop_
_entity_poly.entity_id
_entity_poly.type
_entity_poly.pdbx_seq_one_letter_code
_entity_poly.pdbx_strand_id
1 'polypeptide(L)'
;EYRDSWTEILQNGMHWFLCCLFIAETLGITFLIADLRDHAENNPGGNAWGISNVALGSTMDYLVTINIKVVDWLWTALSSHLTSKENWRTEADLKGAMVIKLFAVKFVVFYFPFFYTIFLKPHIGDGCAGDGLIDGCLVELNNSLMFFFITQIVTEMGMLVFQLAWTYKAVRTEINKAAKKMAGSKTYSYLELQAKAAPYETVEQMNDFMNQVVSYG
;
A
#
# COMPACT_ATOMS: atom_id res chain seq x y z
N GLU A 1 -3.59 32.93 -15.93
CA GLU A 1 -4.66 33.01 -14.90
C GLU A 1 -5.61 31.84 -15.12
N TYR A 2 -5.51 30.79 -14.30
CA TYR A 2 -6.45 29.64 -14.31
C TYR A 2 -6.49 28.92 -12.96
N ARG A 3 -6.06 29.61 -11.90
CA ARG A 3 -6.21 29.17 -10.52
C ARG A 3 -7.61 29.62 -10.10
N ASP A 4 -8.44 28.72 -9.60
CA ASP A 4 -9.87 28.94 -9.25
C ASP A 4 -10.90 28.63 -10.36
N SER A 5 -10.51 27.86 -11.37
CA SER A 5 -11.53 27.28 -12.27
C SER A 5 -12.44 26.33 -11.48
N TRP A 6 -13.75 26.38 -11.74
CA TRP A 6 -14.72 25.42 -11.20
C TRP A 6 -14.30 23.96 -11.39
N THR A 7 -13.54 23.67 -12.46
CA THR A 7 -13.01 22.34 -12.73
C THR A 7 -11.95 21.91 -11.71
N GLU A 8 -11.11 22.82 -11.23
CA GLU A 8 -10.06 22.54 -10.24
C GLU A 8 -10.67 22.28 -8.86
N ILE A 9 -11.68 23.07 -8.49
CA ILE A 9 -12.44 22.89 -7.24
C ILE A 9 -13.17 21.54 -7.27
N LEU A 10 -13.82 21.20 -8.39
CA LEU A 10 -14.49 19.92 -8.55
C LEU A 10 -13.51 18.74 -8.49
N GLN A 11 -12.35 18.86 -9.14
CA GLN A 11 -11.31 17.81 -9.11
C GLN A 11 -10.75 17.60 -7.70
N ASN A 12 -10.39 18.67 -7.00
CA ASN A 12 -9.92 18.58 -5.62
C ASN A 12 -11.02 18.03 -4.68
N GLY A 13 -12.25 18.48 -4.84
CA GLY A 13 -13.39 17.97 -4.06
C GLY A 13 -13.64 16.47 -4.30
N MET A 14 -13.58 16.04 -5.56
CA MET A 14 -13.69 14.62 -5.94
C MET A 14 -12.52 13.80 -5.40
N HIS A 15 -11.29 14.34 -5.39
CA HIS A 15 -10.14 13.66 -4.81
C HIS A 15 -10.36 13.42 -3.32
N TRP A 16 -10.75 14.44 -2.54
CA TRP A 16 -11.03 14.30 -1.11
C TRP A 16 -12.21 13.38 -0.83
N PHE A 17 -13.25 13.41 -1.66
CA PHE A 17 -14.35 12.46 -1.56
C PHE A 17 -13.86 11.01 -1.74
N LEU A 18 -13.01 10.75 -2.73
CA LEU A 18 -12.40 9.44 -2.95
C LEU A 18 -11.49 9.04 -1.78
N CYS A 19 -10.71 9.96 -1.21
CA CYS A 19 -9.93 9.70 0.00
C CYS A 19 -10.85 9.19 1.13
N CYS A 20 -11.93 9.91 1.40
CA CYS A 20 -12.89 9.54 2.44
C CYS A 20 -13.57 8.20 2.15
N LEU A 21 -13.85 7.89 0.88
CA LEU A 21 -14.45 6.62 0.47
C LEU A 21 -13.50 5.44 0.74
N PHE A 22 -12.24 5.53 0.32
CA PHE A 22 -11.24 4.48 0.57
C PHE A 22 -10.97 4.30 2.06
N ILE A 23 -10.92 5.40 2.81
CA ILE A 23 -10.85 5.33 4.27
C ILE A 23 -12.08 4.59 4.80
N ALA A 24 -13.30 5.01 4.48
CA ALA A 24 -14.52 4.36 4.98
C ALA A 24 -14.61 2.88 4.60
N GLU A 25 -14.17 2.49 3.40
CA GLU A 25 -14.09 1.10 2.97
C GLU A 25 -13.17 0.29 3.88
N THR A 26 -11.94 0.77 4.12
CA THR A 26 -10.97 0.08 4.98
C THR A 26 -11.43 0.00 6.43
N LEU A 27 -12.05 1.05 6.96
CA LEU A 27 -12.69 1.02 8.28
C LEU A 27 -13.77 -0.06 8.35
N GLY A 28 -14.65 -0.12 7.34
CA GLY A 28 -15.74 -1.08 7.26
C GLY A 28 -15.25 -2.52 7.14
N ILE A 29 -14.24 -2.78 6.31
CA ILE A 29 -13.64 -4.10 6.14
C ILE A 29 -12.92 -4.54 7.42
N THR A 30 -12.18 -3.63 8.07
CA THR A 30 -11.53 -3.92 9.36
C THR A 30 -12.55 -4.31 10.42
N PHE A 31 -13.65 -3.56 10.52
CA PHE A 31 -14.74 -3.88 11.45
C PHE A 31 -15.37 -5.24 11.14
N LEU A 32 -15.67 -5.51 9.87
CA LEU A 32 -16.25 -6.78 9.44
C LEU A 32 -15.33 -7.97 9.74
N ILE A 33 -14.02 -7.84 9.47
CA ILE A 33 -13.05 -8.90 9.79
C ILE A 33 -12.96 -9.12 11.31
N ALA A 34 -12.97 -8.05 12.10
CA ALA A 34 -12.94 -8.16 13.55
C ALA A 34 -14.20 -8.85 14.11
N ASP A 35 -15.38 -8.50 13.60
CA ASP A 35 -16.64 -9.14 13.99
C ASP A 35 -16.67 -10.63 13.60
N LEU A 36 -16.23 -10.97 12.39
CA LEU A 36 -16.09 -12.36 11.96
C LEU A 36 -15.11 -13.16 12.81
N ARG A 37 -14.03 -12.52 13.27
CA ARG A 37 -13.05 -13.14 14.16
C ARG A 37 -13.66 -13.46 15.52
N ASP A 38 -14.39 -12.51 16.10
CA ASP A 38 -15.09 -12.68 17.38
C ASP A 38 -16.10 -13.84 17.33
N HIS A 39 -16.90 -13.89 16.26
CA HIS A 39 -17.84 -15.00 16.01
C HIS A 39 -17.15 -16.37 15.88
N ALA A 40 -15.96 -16.41 15.27
CA ALA A 40 -15.19 -17.64 15.10
C ALA A 40 -14.59 -18.14 16.43
N GLU A 41 -14.08 -17.22 17.27
CA GLU A 41 -13.54 -17.53 18.59
C GLU A 41 -14.63 -18.03 19.55
N ASN A 42 -15.82 -17.44 19.50
CA ASN A 42 -16.95 -17.82 20.35
C ASN A 42 -17.61 -19.16 19.97
N ASN A 43 -17.38 -19.69 18.76
CA ASN A 43 -17.96 -20.96 18.30
C ASN A 43 -16.91 -21.90 17.68
N PRO A 44 -15.93 -22.41 18.43
CA PRO A 44 -14.78 -23.13 17.86
C PRO A 44 -15.14 -24.42 17.09
N GLY A 45 -16.28 -25.05 17.41
CA GLY A 45 -16.78 -26.24 16.71
C GLY A 45 -17.68 -25.94 15.49
N GLY A 46 -17.94 -24.67 15.18
CA GLY A 46 -18.76 -24.24 14.08
C GLY A 46 -17.99 -24.10 12.76
N ASN A 47 -18.76 -23.95 11.68
CA ASN A 47 -18.24 -23.52 10.38
C ASN A 47 -18.91 -22.20 10.02
N ALA A 48 -18.16 -21.09 10.00
CA ALA A 48 -18.62 -19.86 9.39
C ALA A 48 -18.28 -19.88 7.90
N TRP A 49 -19.29 -19.64 7.05
CA TRP A 49 -19.13 -19.58 5.59
C TRP A 49 -18.51 -20.85 4.95
N GLY A 50 -18.72 -22.01 5.58
CA GLY A 50 -18.20 -23.30 5.09
C GLY A 50 -16.73 -23.57 5.39
N ILE A 51 -16.06 -22.68 6.14
CA ILE A 51 -14.67 -22.85 6.59
C ILE A 51 -14.68 -23.14 8.10
N SER A 52 -13.79 -24.01 8.57
CA SER A 52 -13.64 -24.28 10.01
C SER A 52 -13.20 -23.02 10.75
N ASN A 53 -13.81 -22.74 11.89
CA ASN A 53 -13.52 -21.57 12.71
C ASN A 53 -12.06 -21.50 13.20
N VAL A 54 -11.39 -22.64 13.34
CA VAL A 54 -9.95 -22.71 13.66
C VAL A 54 -9.08 -22.22 12.49
N ALA A 55 -9.47 -22.52 11.25
CA ALA A 55 -8.77 -22.04 10.07
C ALA A 55 -9.05 -20.55 9.79
N LEU A 56 -10.24 -20.07 10.17
CA LEU A 56 -10.62 -18.67 10.01
C LEU A 56 -9.72 -17.73 10.80
N GLY A 57 -9.40 -18.05 12.07
CA GLY A 57 -8.54 -17.21 12.91
C GLY A 57 -7.19 -16.87 12.26
N SER A 58 -6.49 -17.87 11.72
CA SER A 58 -5.22 -17.65 11.00
C SER A 58 -5.43 -16.97 9.64
N THR A 59 -6.54 -17.24 8.95
CA THR A 59 -6.84 -16.65 7.63
C THR A 59 -7.19 -15.17 7.74
N MET A 60 -7.77 -14.71 8.85
CA MET A 60 -8.16 -13.31 9.04
C MET A 60 -6.97 -12.35 9.04
N ASP A 61 -5.84 -12.73 9.66
CA ASP A 61 -4.63 -11.88 9.67
C ASP A 61 -4.08 -11.67 8.24
N TYR A 62 -4.17 -12.71 7.39
CA TYR A 62 -3.83 -12.59 5.98
C TYR A 62 -4.82 -11.71 5.21
N LEU A 63 -6.12 -11.80 5.50
CA LEU A 63 -7.13 -10.97 4.83
C LEU A 63 -6.96 -9.49 5.12
N VAL A 64 -6.65 -9.11 6.37
CA VAL A 64 -6.34 -7.70 6.72
C VAL A 64 -5.14 -7.21 5.92
N THR A 65 -4.06 -7.99 5.91
CA THR A 65 -2.83 -7.66 5.18
C THR A 65 -3.08 -7.53 3.68
N ILE A 66 -3.83 -8.46 3.08
CA ILE A 66 -4.21 -8.42 1.67
C ILE A 66 -5.04 -7.18 1.38
N ASN A 67 -6.01 -6.84 2.23
CA ASN A 67 -6.84 -5.65 2.06
C ASN A 67 -6.00 -4.38 2.08
N ILE A 68 -5.11 -4.21 3.07
CA ILE A 68 -4.18 -3.08 3.15
C ILE A 68 -3.37 -2.97 1.86
N LYS A 69 -2.77 -4.06 1.39
CA LYS A 69 -1.94 -4.08 0.16
C LYS A 69 -2.74 -3.73 -1.10
N VAL A 70 -3.95 -4.26 -1.25
CA VAL A 70 -4.81 -3.99 -2.41
C VAL A 70 -5.24 -2.54 -2.43
N VAL A 71 -5.70 -2.01 -1.29
CA VAL A 71 -6.09 -0.60 -1.16
C VAL A 71 -4.89 0.31 -1.41
N ASP A 72 -3.71 0.00 -0.85
CA ASP A 72 -2.49 0.78 -1.06
C ASP A 72 -2.09 0.84 -2.53
N TRP A 73 -2.12 -0.30 -3.23
CA TRP A 73 -1.77 -0.37 -4.64
C TRP A 73 -2.75 0.43 -5.51
N LEU A 74 -4.06 0.23 -5.30
CA LEU A 74 -5.11 0.96 -6.03
C LEU A 74 -5.04 2.46 -5.76
N TRP A 75 -4.91 2.86 -4.49
CA TRP A 75 -4.85 4.26 -4.09
C TRP A 75 -3.59 4.94 -4.62
N THR A 76 -2.43 4.29 -4.55
CA THR A 76 -1.17 4.84 -5.08
C THR A 76 -1.27 5.11 -6.58
N ALA A 77 -1.84 4.18 -7.36
CA ALA A 77 -2.03 4.36 -8.79
C ALA A 77 -3.07 5.45 -9.12
N LEU A 78 -4.20 5.46 -8.41
CA LEU A 78 -5.28 6.42 -8.64
C LEU A 78 -4.88 7.84 -8.22
N SER A 79 -4.34 8.01 -7.02
CA SER A 79 -3.97 9.30 -6.45
C SER A 79 -2.83 9.95 -7.23
N SER A 80 -1.83 9.17 -7.67
CA SER A 80 -0.75 9.70 -8.52
C SER A 80 -1.26 10.15 -9.89
N HIS A 81 -2.15 9.38 -10.52
CA HIS A 81 -2.75 9.74 -11.81
C HIS A 81 -3.70 10.94 -11.72
N LEU A 82 -4.44 11.08 -10.62
CA LEU A 82 -5.31 12.22 -10.40
C LEU A 82 -4.50 13.48 -10.10
N THR A 83 -3.49 13.38 -9.26
CA THR A 83 -2.61 14.51 -8.90
C THR A 83 -1.77 14.99 -10.08
N SER A 84 -1.33 14.10 -10.98
CA SER A 84 -0.58 14.50 -12.18
C SER A 84 -1.43 15.22 -13.22
N LYS A 85 -2.76 15.03 -13.19
CA LYS A 85 -3.72 15.75 -14.02
C LYS A 85 -4.14 17.10 -13.45
N GLU A 86 -3.87 17.35 -12.17
CA GLU A 86 -4.07 18.66 -11.57
C GLU A 86 -3.01 19.63 -12.11
N ASN A 87 -3.42 20.85 -12.44
CA ASN A 87 -2.54 21.80 -13.13
C ASN A 87 -1.61 22.52 -12.14
N TRP A 88 -0.47 21.92 -11.86
CA TRP A 88 0.51 22.47 -10.93
C TRP A 88 1.45 23.48 -11.59
N ARG A 89 1.74 24.59 -10.89
CA ARG A 89 2.64 25.64 -11.37
C ARG A 89 4.11 25.25 -11.24
N THR A 90 4.46 24.46 -10.23
CA THR A 90 5.83 23.99 -9.99
C THR A 90 5.85 22.50 -9.65
N GLU A 91 6.96 21.83 -9.96
CA GLU A 91 7.15 20.43 -9.55
C GLU A 91 7.21 20.26 -8.03
N ALA A 92 7.67 21.29 -7.31
CA ALA A 92 7.70 21.28 -5.85
C ALA A 92 6.28 21.26 -5.26
N ASP A 93 5.36 22.06 -5.81
CA ASP A 93 3.96 22.08 -5.39
C ASP A 93 3.27 20.74 -5.69
N LEU A 94 3.53 20.16 -6.87
CA LEU A 94 3.02 18.85 -7.25
C LEU A 94 3.48 17.77 -6.28
N LYS A 95 4.77 17.73 -5.94
CA LYS A 95 5.34 16.76 -4.98
C LYS A 95 4.73 16.95 -3.58
N GLY A 96 4.64 18.19 -3.10
CA GLY A 96 4.07 18.49 -1.78
C GLY A 96 2.60 18.05 -1.66
N ALA A 97 1.80 18.35 -2.68
CA ALA A 97 0.40 17.94 -2.71
C ALA A 97 0.23 16.42 -2.81
N MET A 98 1.04 15.75 -3.63
CA MET A 98 1.03 14.29 -3.76
C MET A 98 1.36 13.61 -2.44
N VAL A 99 2.36 14.09 -1.71
CA VAL A 99 2.73 13.55 -0.39
C VAL A 99 1.59 13.67 0.61
N ILE A 100 0.96 14.84 0.73
CA ILE A 100 -0.15 15.04 1.68
C ILE A 100 -1.33 14.13 1.35
N LYS A 101 -1.72 14.05 0.08
CA LYS A 101 -2.88 13.25 -0.37
C LYS A 101 -2.63 11.74 -0.23
N LEU A 102 -1.43 11.26 -0.56
CA LEU A 102 -1.04 9.87 -0.35
C LEU A 102 -0.94 9.54 1.14
N PHE A 103 -0.27 10.38 1.92
CA PHE A 103 -0.05 10.16 3.35
C PHE A 103 -1.36 10.09 4.13
N ALA A 104 -2.32 10.99 3.87
CA ALA A 104 -3.58 11.01 4.60
C ALA A 104 -4.34 9.68 4.53
N VAL A 105 -4.40 9.05 3.36
CA VAL A 105 -5.08 7.76 3.18
C VAL A 105 -4.19 6.62 3.66
N LYS A 106 -2.92 6.56 3.25
CA LYS A 106 -2.01 5.47 3.65
C LYS A 106 -1.91 5.41 5.18
N PHE A 107 -1.75 6.53 5.86
CA PHE A 107 -1.70 6.57 7.32
C PHE A 107 -2.93 5.90 7.95
N VAL A 108 -4.13 6.27 7.52
CA VAL A 108 -5.35 5.65 8.09
C VAL A 108 -5.43 4.17 7.71
N VAL A 109 -5.19 3.80 6.45
CA VAL A 109 -5.31 2.41 5.98
C VAL A 109 -4.32 1.48 6.69
N PHE A 110 -3.07 1.91 6.88
CA PHE A 110 -2.04 1.07 7.49
C PHE A 110 -2.16 1.01 9.03
N TYR A 111 -2.43 2.13 9.71
CA TYR A 111 -2.45 2.15 11.18
C TYR A 111 -3.81 1.81 11.79
N PHE A 112 -4.92 2.01 11.07
CA PHE A 112 -6.25 1.82 11.64
C PHE A 112 -6.54 0.40 12.11
N PRO A 113 -6.20 -0.68 11.37
CA PRO A 113 -6.44 -2.04 11.83
C PRO A 113 -5.76 -2.34 13.18
N PHE A 114 -4.53 -1.86 13.36
CA PHE A 114 -3.80 -2.00 14.61
C PHE A 114 -4.39 -1.14 15.73
N PHE A 115 -4.75 0.11 15.43
CA PHE A 115 -5.41 1.00 16.37
C PHE A 115 -6.75 0.43 16.84
N TYR A 116 -7.53 -0.13 15.92
CA TYR A 116 -8.80 -0.78 16.21
C TYR A 116 -8.61 -1.95 17.19
N THR A 117 -7.66 -2.84 16.94
CA THR A 117 -7.41 -4.02 17.79
C THR A 117 -7.00 -3.65 19.21
N ILE A 118 -6.24 -2.57 19.41
CA ILE A 118 -5.78 -2.15 20.75
C ILE A 118 -6.83 -1.35 21.49
N PHE A 119 -7.45 -0.35 20.84
CA PHE A 119 -8.25 0.65 21.53
C PHE A 119 -9.74 0.37 21.44
N LEU A 120 -10.23 -0.10 20.29
CA LEU A 120 -11.67 -0.27 20.05
C LEU A 120 -12.14 -1.67 20.42
N LYS A 121 -11.41 -2.72 20.03
CA LYS A 121 -11.77 -4.12 20.27
C LYS A 121 -12.04 -4.42 21.77
N PRO A 122 -11.26 -3.91 22.74
CA PRO A 122 -11.54 -4.16 24.16
C PRO A 122 -12.83 -3.50 24.69
N HIS A 123 -13.34 -2.47 23.99
CA HIS A 123 -14.47 -1.66 24.47
C HIS A 123 -15.80 -1.98 23.76
N ILE A 124 -15.76 -2.67 22.61
CA ILE A 124 -16.92 -2.80 21.69
C ILE A 124 -17.42 -4.26 21.53
N GLY A 125 -16.70 -5.29 22.00
CA GLY A 125 -17.07 -6.72 21.87
C GLY A 125 -16.79 -7.59 23.09
N ASP A 126 -16.76 -8.92 22.93
CA ASP A 126 -16.51 -9.94 23.98
C ASP A 126 -15.07 -9.93 24.55
N GLY A 127 -14.29 -8.88 24.28
CA GLY A 127 -12.90 -8.73 24.68
C GLY A 127 -11.95 -9.53 23.77
N CYS A 128 -10.67 -9.55 24.12
CA CYS A 128 -9.71 -10.45 23.47
C CYS A 128 -9.60 -11.76 24.24
N ALA A 129 -9.14 -12.81 23.58
CA ALA A 129 -8.95 -14.13 24.18
C ALA A 129 -8.13 -14.05 25.49
N GLY A 130 -8.80 -14.33 26.62
CA GLY A 130 -8.24 -14.26 27.98
C GLY A 130 -8.85 -13.15 28.83
N ASP A 131 -9.80 -13.50 29.70
CA ASP A 131 -10.35 -12.75 30.85
C ASP A 131 -10.29 -11.20 30.80
N GLY A 132 -10.67 -10.60 29.67
CA GLY A 132 -10.81 -9.14 29.52
C GLY A 132 -9.53 -8.33 29.71
N LEU A 133 -8.34 -8.96 29.71
CA LEU A 133 -7.07 -8.26 29.87
C LEU A 133 -6.52 -7.78 28.52
N ILE A 134 -6.02 -6.54 28.52
CA ILE A 134 -5.32 -5.91 27.38
C ILE A 134 -4.19 -6.81 26.83
N ASP A 135 -3.60 -7.65 27.68
CA ASP A 135 -2.52 -8.57 27.33
C ASP A 135 -2.89 -9.54 26.21
N GLY A 136 -4.13 -10.06 26.17
CA GLY A 136 -4.58 -10.95 25.09
C GLY A 136 -4.62 -10.25 23.73
N CYS A 137 -5.11 -9.00 23.70
CA CYS A 137 -5.13 -8.17 22.50
C CYS A 137 -3.71 -7.82 22.02
N LEU A 138 -2.78 -7.64 22.95
CA LEU A 138 -1.39 -7.29 22.64
C LEU A 138 -0.67 -8.45 21.96
N VAL A 139 -0.91 -9.69 22.39
CA VAL A 139 -0.36 -10.89 21.72
C VAL A 139 -0.94 -11.05 20.32
N GLU A 140 -2.25 -10.87 20.17
CA GLU A 140 -2.92 -10.90 18.86
C GLU A 140 -2.33 -9.83 17.92
N LEU A 141 -2.24 -8.59 18.40
CA LEU A 141 -1.65 -7.49 17.67
C LEU A 141 -0.22 -7.80 17.23
N ASN A 142 0.62 -8.30 18.13
CA ASN A 142 2.02 -8.60 17.84
C ASN A 142 2.12 -9.62 16.70
N ASN A 143 1.27 -10.65 16.69
CA ASN A 143 1.22 -11.62 15.60
C ASN A 143 0.79 -10.98 14.28
N SER A 144 -0.32 -10.22 14.27
CA SER A 144 -0.80 -9.56 13.04
C SER A 144 0.24 -8.58 12.48
N LEU A 145 0.94 -7.84 13.36
CA LEU A 145 1.99 -6.89 13.00
C LEU A 145 3.23 -7.60 12.46
N MET A 146 3.64 -8.72 13.06
CA MET A 146 4.73 -9.55 12.55
C MET A 146 4.42 -10.08 11.13
N PHE A 147 3.21 -10.60 10.90
CA PHE A 147 2.79 -11.05 9.57
C PHE A 147 2.75 -9.91 8.56
N PHE A 148 2.22 -8.76 8.96
CA PHE A 148 2.19 -7.57 8.13
C PHE A 148 3.62 -7.12 7.72
N PHE A 149 4.57 -7.03 8.65
CA PHE A 149 5.94 -6.64 8.32
C PHE A 149 6.65 -7.65 7.41
N ILE A 150 6.52 -8.95 7.69
CA ILE A 150 7.14 -9.99 6.86
C ILE A 150 6.59 -9.94 5.44
N THR A 151 5.27 -9.88 5.28
CA THR A 151 4.63 -9.80 3.97
C THR A 151 4.98 -8.50 3.25
N GLN A 152 5.00 -7.36 3.96
CA GLN A 152 5.45 -6.07 3.42
C GLN A 152 6.86 -6.20 2.84
N ILE A 153 7.84 -6.66 3.63
CA ILE A 153 9.24 -6.79 3.20
C ILE A 153 9.35 -7.74 2.00
N VAL A 154 8.70 -8.89 2.03
CA VAL A 154 8.74 -9.87 0.94
C VAL A 154 8.14 -9.30 -0.34
N THR A 155 7.01 -8.59 -0.25
CA THR A 155 6.36 -7.97 -1.41
C THR A 155 7.20 -6.84 -2.00
N GLU A 156 7.75 -5.94 -1.16
CA GLU A 156 8.58 -4.83 -1.65
C GLU A 156 9.89 -5.33 -2.27
N MET A 157 10.58 -6.28 -1.62
CA MET A 157 11.78 -6.90 -2.20
C MET A 157 11.45 -7.63 -3.51
N GLY A 158 10.31 -8.33 -3.56
CA GLY A 158 9.85 -9.02 -4.76
C GLY A 158 9.62 -8.07 -5.94
N MET A 159 8.93 -6.95 -5.69
CA MET A 159 8.69 -5.92 -6.72
C MET A 159 10.00 -5.28 -7.19
N LEU A 160 10.91 -4.95 -6.27
CA LEU A 160 12.22 -4.38 -6.60
C LEU A 160 13.07 -5.33 -7.45
N VAL A 161 13.19 -6.60 -7.04
CA VAL A 161 13.93 -7.62 -7.81
C VAL A 161 13.32 -7.81 -9.20
N PHE A 162 11.98 -7.83 -9.29
CA PHE A 162 11.28 -7.92 -10.56
C PHE A 162 11.58 -6.72 -11.48
N GLN A 163 11.50 -5.49 -10.96
CA GLN A 163 11.79 -4.27 -11.72
C GLN A 163 13.26 -4.22 -12.17
N LEU A 164 14.20 -4.61 -11.30
CA LEU A 164 15.61 -4.71 -11.65
C LEU A 164 15.85 -5.76 -12.74
N ALA A 165 15.24 -6.95 -12.61
CA ALA A 165 15.36 -8.01 -13.61
C ALA A 165 14.76 -7.59 -14.96
N TRP A 166 13.61 -6.92 -14.96
CA TRP A 166 12.97 -6.39 -16.16
C TRP A 166 13.84 -5.32 -16.83
N THR A 167 14.30 -4.34 -16.07
CA THR A 167 15.18 -3.27 -16.57
C THR A 167 16.50 -3.82 -17.10
N TYR A 168 17.12 -4.75 -16.36
CA TYR A 168 18.33 -5.43 -16.80
C TYR A 168 18.11 -6.19 -18.12
N LYS A 169 17.00 -6.92 -18.25
CA LYS A 169 16.64 -7.63 -19.47
C LYS A 169 16.39 -6.65 -20.63
N ALA A 170 15.66 -5.57 -20.40
CA ALA A 170 15.39 -4.54 -21.40
C ALA A 170 16.71 -3.91 -21.92
N VAL A 171 17.57 -3.44 -21.01
CA VAL A 171 18.88 -2.85 -21.36
C VAL A 171 19.75 -3.85 -22.11
N ARG A 172 19.82 -5.11 -21.66
CA ARG A 172 20.60 -6.16 -22.31
C ARG A 172 20.07 -6.48 -23.71
N THR A 173 18.75 -6.49 -23.92
CA THR A 173 18.17 -6.70 -25.25
C THR A 173 18.50 -5.54 -26.20
N GLU A 174 18.48 -4.30 -25.75
CA GLU A 174 18.83 -3.13 -26.55
C GLU A 174 20.34 -3.09 -26.88
N ILE A 175 21.20 -3.42 -25.92
CA ILE A 175 22.65 -3.58 -26.15
C ILE A 175 22.92 -4.64 -27.23
N ASN A 176 22.27 -5.81 -27.12
CA ASN A 176 22.44 -6.91 -28.07
C ASN A 176 21.92 -6.54 -29.47
N LYS A 177 20.79 -5.83 -29.58
CA LYS A 177 20.25 -5.34 -30.87
C LYS A 177 21.20 -4.34 -31.53
N ALA A 178 21.73 -3.39 -30.77
CA ALA A 178 22.66 -2.39 -31.29
C ALA A 178 24.03 -3.00 -31.64
N ALA A 179 24.52 -3.99 -30.89
CA ALA A 179 25.72 -4.76 -31.22
C ALA A 179 25.57 -5.60 -32.50
N LYS A 180 24.35 -6.05 -32.85
CA LYS A 180 24.08 -6.73 -34.12
C LYS A 180 23.98 -5.76 -35.31
N LYS A 181 23.52 -4.52 -35.10
CA LYS A 181 23.38 -3.50 -36.15
C LYS A 181 24.71 -2.83 -36.51
N MET A 182 25.64 -2.74 -35.58
CA MET A 182 26.99 -2.20 -35.82
C MET A 182 27.96 -3.37 -35.81
N ALA A 183 28.57 -3.69 -36.96
CA ALA A 183 29.35 -4.90 -37.23
C ALA A 183 30.58 -5.09 -36.30
N GLY A 184 30.35 -5.53 -35.07
CA GLY A 184 31.36 -5.96 -34.12
C GLY A 184 32.15 -4.81 -33.47
N SER A 185 32.11 -4.73 -32.14
CA SER A 185 32.97 -3.86 -31.31
C SER A 185 32.61 -2.37 -31.28
N LYS A 186 31.49 -2.03 -30.65
CA LYS A 186 31.42 -0.80 -29.86
C LYS A 186 31.35 -1.16 -28.38
N THR A 187 32.45 -0.95 -27.68
CA THR A 187 32.49 -0.90 -26.21
C THR A 187 31.66 0.31 -25.80
N TYR A 188 30.53 0.09 -25.14
CA TYR A 188 29.69 1.20 -24.68
C TYR A 188 30.45 2.02 -23.64
N SER A 189 30.47 3.34 -23.83
CA SER A 189 30.94 4.24 -22.79
C SER A 189 29.98 4.20 -21.60
N TYR A 190 30.47 4.47 -20.39
CA TYR A 190 29.66 4.54 -19.18
C TYR A 190 28.43 5.47 -19.36
N LEU A 191 28.62 6.61 -20.04
CA LEU A 191 27.55 7.56 -20.33
C LEU A 191 26.47 7.00 -21.26
N GLU A 192 26.84 6.17 -22.24
CA GLU A 192 25.89 5.54 -23.15
C GLU A 192 25.07 4.46 -22.45
N LEU A 193 25.64 3.82 -21.44
CA LEU A 193 24.94 2.83 -20.62
C LEU A 193 24.02 3.50 -19.60
N GLN A 194 24.46 4.60 -18.99
CA GLN A 194 23.65 5.44 -18.10
C GLN A 194 22.47 6.09 -18.84
N ALA A 195 22.68 6.57 -20.07
CA ALA A 195 21.61 7.13 -20.89
C ALA A 195 20.52 6.12 -21.28
N LYS A 196 20.76 4.82 -21.09
CA LYS A 196 19.77 3.74 -21.32
C LYS A 196 19.02 3.31 -20.06
N ALA A 197 19.41 3.80 -18.88
CA ALA A 197 18.66 3.54 -17.66
C ALA A 197 17.31 4.27 -17.70
N ALA A 198 16.27 3.67 -17.12
CA ALA A 198 14.98 4.33 -17.00
C ALA A 198 15.11 5.62 -16.15
N PRO A 199 14.46 6.72 -16.53
CA PRO A 199 14.44 7.92 -15.71
C PRO A 199 13.68 7.63 -14.41
N TYR A 200 14.21 8.10 -13.27
CA TYR A 200 13.53 7.99 -11.99
C TYR A 200 12.47 9.09 -11.89
N GLU A 201 11.23 8.76 -12.29
CA GLU A 201 10.14 9.72 -12.41
C GLU A 201 9.64 10.19 -11.04
N THR A 202 9.08 11.41 -11.00
CA THR A 202 8.62 12.05 -9.74
C THR A 202 7.65 11.18 -8.95
N VAL A 203 6.77 10.45 -9.64
CA VAL A 203 5.80 9.53 -9.02
C VAL A 203 6.51 8.38 -8.32
N GLU A 204 7.55 7.80 -8.94
CA GLU A 204 8.34 6.73 -8.34
C GLU A 204 9.07 7.23 -7.09
N GLN A 205 9.66 8.43 -7.15
CA GLN A 205 10.34 9.04 -5.99
C GLN A 205 9.40 9.24 -4.81
N MET A 206 8.19 9.74 -5.08
CA MET A 206 7.21 9.96 -4.02
C MET A 206 6.70 8.63 -3.46
N ASN A 207 6.47 7.61 -4.30
CA ASN A 207 6.02 6.30 -3.84
C ASN A 207 7.06 5.62 -2.93
N ASP A 208 8.33 5.63 -3.32
CA ASP A 208 9.42 5.05 -2.52
C ASP A 208 9.58 5.78 -1.18
N PHE A 209 9.52 7.12 -1.21
CA PHE A 209 9.56 7.93 0.01
C PHE A 209 8.37 7.62 0.93
N MET A 210 7.16 7.56 0.37
CA MET A 210 5.94 7.27 1.13
C MET A 210 5.99 5.88 1.77
N ASN A 211 6.50 4.87 1.06
CA ASN A 211 6.63 3.52 1.59
C ASN A 211 7.64 3.46 2.76
N GLN A 212 8.73 4.24 2.69
CA GLN A 212 9.65 4.37 3.81
C GLN A 212 9.00 5.05 5.02
N VAL A 213 8.27 6.15 4.81
CA VAL A 213 7.56 6.87 5.89
C VAL A 213 6.58 5.95 6.61
N VAL A 214 5.78 5.18 5.87
CA VAL A 214 4.83 4.22 6.44
C VAL A 214 5.53 3.08 7.19
N SER A 215 6.72 2.67 6.73
CA SER A 215 7.50 1.65 7.45
C SER A 215 8.16 2.16 8.74
N TYR A 216 8.32 3.48 8.89
CA TYR A 216 8.97 4.08 10.05
C TYR A 216 8.02 4.35 11.22
N GLY A 217 6.77 4.73 10.94
CA GLY A 217 5.77 4.95 12.01
C GLY A 217 5.20 3.63 12.50
#